data_AF-A0A0B0IAV6-F1
#
_entry.id   AF-A0A0B0IAV6-F1
#
_cell.length_a   1.000
_cell.length_b   1.000
_cell.length_c   1.000
_cell.angle_alpha   90.00
_cell.angle_beta   90.00
_cell.angle_gamma   90.00
#
_symmetry.space_group_name_H-M   'P 1'
#
loop_
_entity.id
_entity.type
_entity.pdbx_description
1 polymer ?
#
loop_
_entity_poly.entity_id
_entity_poly.type
_entity_poly.pdbx_seq_one_letter_code
_entity_poly.pdbx_strand_id
1 'polypeptide(L)' 'MSYHPERMKMLLTYDRFLMSAYKEILQFTKDEERALHYVFTSYIKTDPIFTNAYELLTEA' A
#
# COMPACT_ATOMS: atom_id res chain seq x y z
N MET A 1 -6.27 7.18 -10.14
CA MET A 1 -6.00 6.00 -9.30
C MET A 1 -6.84 6.04 -8.03
N SER A 2 -7.77 5.09 -7.88
CA SER A 2 -8.63 4.95 -6.70
C SER A 2 -7.99 4.02 -5.67
N TYR A 3 -8.32 4.20 -4.39
CA TYR A 3 -7.86 3.31 -3.32
C TYR A 3 -8.66 2.00 -3.32
N HIS A 4 -7.94 0.89 -3.32
CA HIS A 4 -8.47 -0.47 -3.18
C HIS A 4 -7.65 -1.24 -2.14
N PRO A 5 -8.25 -1.65 -1.01
CA PRO A 5 -7.52 -2.29 0.09
C PRO A 5 -6.97 -3.67 -0.30
N GLU A 6 -7.72 -4.48 -1.05
CA GLU A 6 -7.25 -5.79 -1.51
C GLU A 6 -6.00 -5.69 -2.38
N ARG A 7 -5.91 -4.66 -3.23
CA ARG A 7 -4.73 -4.40 -4.05
C ARG A 7 -3.53 -3.94 -3.22
N MET A 8 -3.78 -3.14 -2.19
CA MET A 8 -2.72 -2.78 -1.24
C MET A 8 -2.18 -4.02 -0.54
N LYS A 9 -3.06 -4.89 -0.04
CA LYS A 9 -2.65 -6.15 0.60
C LYS A 9 -1.80 -7.00 -0.33
N MET A 10 -2.20 -7.11 -1.60
CA MET A 10 -1.45 -7.83 -2.62
C MET A 10 -0.09 -7.17 -2.89
N LEU A 11 -0.02 -5.86 -3.08
CA LEU A 11 1.26 -5.15 -3.30
C LEU A 11 2.22 -5.32 -2.12
N LEU A 12 1.70 -5.30 -0.89
CA LEU A 12 2.48 -5.52 0.32
C LEU A 12 3.10 -6.92 0.36
N THR A 13 2.51 -7.95 -0.27
CA THR A 13 3.13 -9.29 -0.30
C THR A 13 4.35 -9.34 -1.22
N TYR A 14 4.41 -8.48 -2.25
CA TYR A 14 5.52 -8.41 -3.19
C TYR A 14 6.68 -7.54 -2.69
N ASP A 15 6.37 -6.44 -1.98
CA ASP A 15 7.38 -5.48 -1.55
C ASP A 15 7.59 -5.48 -0.02
N ARG A 16 8.80 -5.90 0.39
CA ARG A 16 9.19 -6.00 1.81
C ARG A 16 9.29 -4.64 2.51
N PHE A 17 9.61 -3.58 1.77
CA PHE A 17 9.69 -2.23 2.32
C PHE A 17 8.29 -1.71 2.66
N LEU A 18 7.35 -1.80 1.72
CA LEU A 18 5.96 -1.42 1.94
C LEU A 18 5.31 -2.25 3.06
N MET A 19 5.58 -3.56 3.11
CA MET A 19 5.12 -4.42 4.22
C MET A 19 5.66 -3.96 5.58
N SER A 20 6.91 -3.50 5.64
CA SER A 20 7.52 -3.03 6.88
C SER A 20 6.91 -1.69 7.30
N ALA A 21 6.80 -0.73 6.38
CA ALA A 21 6.13 0.55 6.62
C ALA A 21 4.68 0.37 7.09
N TYR A 22 3.93 -0.53 6.43
CA TYR A 22 2.58 -0.89 6.82
C TYR A 22 2.50 -1.43 8.25
N LYS A 23 3.38 -2.37 8.62
CA LYS A 23 3.40 -2.94 9.98
C LYS A 23 3.73 -1.90 11.04
N GLU A 24 4.67 -0.99 10.77
CA GLU A 24 4.97 0.11 11.67
C GLU A 24 3.74 0.99 11.89
N ILE A 25 3.10 1.45 10.81
CA ILE A 25 1.90 2.29 10.90
C ILE A 25 0.75 1.55 11.61
N LEU A 26 0.59 0.25 11.35
CA LEU A 26 -0.43 -0.58 11.99
C LEU A 26 -0.22 -0.68 13.51
N GLN A 27 1.03 -0.74 13.98
CA GLN A 27 1.32 -0.75 15.42
C GLN A 27 0.87 0.55 16.10
N PHE A 28 0.99 1.70 15.42
CA PHE A 28 0.56 2.99 15.97
C PHE A 28 -0.95 3.21 15.87
N THR A 29 -1.53 2.92 14.70
CA THR A 29 -2.95 3.20 14.42
C THR A 29 -3.89 2.15 15.00
N LYS A 30 -3.43 0.90 15.11
CA LYS A 30 -4.24 -0.29 15.46
C LYS A 30 -5.47 -0.48 14.57
N ASP A 31 -5.45 0.10 13.37
CA ASP A 31 -6.53 0.11 12.41
C ASP A 31 -5.96 -0.24 11.05
N GLU A 32 -6.35 -1.42 10.55
CA GLU A 32 -5.86 -1.98 9.31
C GLU A 32 -6.16 -1.08 8.10
N GLU A 33 -7.38 -0.58 8.03
CA GLU A 33 -7.86 0.20 6.89
C GLU A 33 -7.14 1.54 6.83
N ARG A 34 -6.97 2.19 7.98
CA ARG A 34 -6.21 3.45 8.08
C ARG A 34 -4.75 3.25 7.75
N ALA A 35 -4.14 2.16 8.21
CA ALA A 35 -2.73 1.87 7.91
C ALA A 35 -2.52 1.64 6.41
N LEU A 36 -3.37 0.84 5.76
CA LEU A 36 -3.32 0.62 4.31
C LEU A 36 -3.52 1.92 3.52
N HIS A 37 -4.50 2.74 3.92
CA HIS A 37 -4.75 4.03 3.28
C HIS A 37 -3.58 4.98 3.44
N TYR A 38 -2.92 5.00 4.60
CA TYR A 38 -1.75 5.84 4.84
C TYR A 38 -0.56 5.43 3.96
N VAL A 39 -0.30 4.13 3.82
CA VAL A 39 0.76 3.64 2.92
C VAL A 39 0.44 4.02 1.47
N PHE A 40 -0.82 3.88 1.07
CA PHE A 40 -1.28 4.29 -0.24
C PHE A 40 -1.01 5.78 -0.50
N THR A 41 -1.42 6.67 0.42
CA THR A 41 -1.25 8.11 0.22
C THR A 41 0.21 8.57 0.30
N SER A 42 1.02 7.92 1.15
CA SER A 42 2.37 8.38 1.47
C SER A 42 3.47 7.81 0.58
N TYR A 43 3.24 6.63 -0.03
CA TYR A 43 4.22 5.95 -0.87
C TYR A 43 3.69 5.68 -2.27
N ILE A 44 2.47 5.15 -2.37
CA ILE A 44 1.94 4.69 -3.66
C ILE A 44 1.62 5.87 -4.58
N LYS A 45 1.01 6.93 -4.07
CA LYS A 45 0.65 8.12 -4.87
C LYS A 45 1.83 9.06 -5.16
N THR A 46 2.91 8.93 -4.40
CA THR A 46 4.04 9.87 -4.46
C THR A 46 5.18 9.33 -5.32
N ASP A 47 5.37 8.02 -5.35
CA ASP A 47 6.43 7.38 -6.12
C ASP A 47 5.88 6.75 -7.41
N PRO A 48 6.35 7.18 -8.60
CA PRO A 48 5.90 6.63 -9.88
C PRO A 48 6.12 5.12 -10.02
N ILE A 49 7.16 4.55 -9.40
CA ILE A 49 7.44 3.11 -9.44
C ILE A 49 6.33 2.36 -8.71
N PHE A 50 5.98 2.80 -7.50
CA PHE A 50 4.92 2.19 -6.72
C PHE A 50 3.53 2.47 -7.31
N THR A 51 3.32 3.64 -7.92
CA THR A 51 2.10 3.94 -8.69
C THR A 51 1.91 2.90 -9.79
N ASN A 52 2.92 2.71 -10.64
CA ASN A 52 2.86 1.77 -11.75
C ASN A 52 2.70 0.32 -11.28
N ALA A 53 3.42 -0.09 -10.22
CA ALA A 53 3.30 -1.42 -9.65
C ALA A 53 1.89 -1.70 -9.12
N TYR A 54 1.28 -0.73 -8.45
CA TYR A 54 -0.10 -0.85 -7.98
C TYR A 54 -1.10 -0.89 -9.15
N GLU A 55 -0.87 -0.11 -10.21
CA GLU A 55 -1.72 -0.11 -11.41
C GLU A 55 -1.61 -1.42 -12.20
N LEU A 56 -0.42 -2.03 -12.30
CA LEU A 56 -0.24 -3.34 -12.92
C LEU A 56 -1.02 -4.45 -12.21
N LEU A 57 -1.11 -4.39 -10.87
CA LEU A 57 -1.95 -5.31 -10.09
C LEU A 57 -3.46 -5.12 -10.34
N THR A 58 -3.88 -4.06 -11.05
CA THR A 58 -5.29 -3.84 -11.42
C THR A 58 -5.71 -4.55 -12.70
N GLU A 59 -4.76 -4.93 -13.56
CA GLU A 59 -5.00 -5.50 -14.90
C GLU A 59 -4.80 -7.04 -14.96
N ALA A 60 -4.52 -7.69 -13.82
CA ALA A 60 -4.35 -9.14 -13.70
C ALA A 60 -5.64 -9.87 -13.30
#